data_AF-A0A1E1XQE7-F1
#
_entry.id   AF-A0A1E1XQE7-F1
#
_cell.length_a   1.000
_cell.length_b   1.000
_cell.length_c   1.000
_cell.angle_alpha   90.00
_cell.angle_beta   90.00
_cell.angle_gamma   90.00
#
_symmetry.space_group_name_H-M   'P 1'
#
loop_
_entity.id
_entity.type
_entity.pdbx_description
1 polymer ?
#
loop_
_entity_poly.entity_id
_entity_poly.type
_entity_poly.pdbx_seq_one_letter_code
_entity_poly.pdbx_strand_id
1 'polypeptide(L)'
;LQQTIRNLFKTMYLPLEPGEMAVLHEKIRTLSSSKAGPFLFDSFKREVEVCFAAMLQRLQEVPRENLLHVLSSEWENLFRHVLPTLDMILYVVKGKGSTSVRQAFLVAFRDTVVTKLDLEDLLNADAGNLVPDGIRHMLLILYNVSDSYPPTKTKLKLEGMLARILNPFLGFQGLYEGKPEPTVKSAEPEIASRRKSADGVPLPRKLSRPMSTQPRQIETLHELFLTALRKQPDF
;
A
#
# COMPACT_ATOMS: atom_id res chain seq x y z
N LEU A 1 11.25 5.67 19.85
CA LEU A 1 10.60 5.49 18.53
C LEU A 1 9.18 4.95 18.67
N GLN A 2 8.98 3.75 19.24
CA GLN A 2 7.64 3.16 19.38
C GLN A 2 6.63 4.07 20.11
N GLN A 3 7.00 4.60 21.28
CA GLN A 3 6.14 5.54 22.01
C GLN A 3 5.83 6.81 21.21
N THR A 4 6.80 7.32 20.46
CA THR A 4 6.63 8.49 19.57
C THR A 4 5.60 8.21 18.48
N ILE A 5 5.67 7.03 17.86
CA ILE A 5 4.69 6.60 16.84
C ILE A 5 3.30 6.49 17.46
N ARG A 6 3.17 5.81 18.61
CA ARG A 6 1.88 5.69 19.32
C ARG A 6 1.29 7.04 19.69
N ASN A 7 2.12 7.96 20.19
CA ASN A 7 1.68 9.31 20.52
C ASN A 7 1.23 10.07 19.28
N LEU A 8 1.99 10.00 18.18
CA LEU A 8 1.62 10.63 16.91
C LEU A 8 0.26 10.13 16.39
N PHE A 9 -0.02 8.83 16.50
CA PHE A 9 -1.32 8.25 16.16
C PHE A 9 -2.45 8.66 17.10
N LYS A 10 -2.17 9.20 18.29
CA LYS A 10 -3.18 9.70 19.22
C LYS A 10 -3.43 11.20 19.05
N THR A 11 -2.37 11.97 18.84
CA THR A 11 -2.42 13.44 18.83
C THR A 11 -2.52 14.02 17.42
N MET A 12 -2.25 13.23 16.37
CA MET A 12 -2.06 13.68 14.98
C MET A 12 -0.99 14.77 14.82
N TYR A 13 -0.19 14.98 15.86
CA TYR A 13 0.74 16.10 15.95
C TYR A 13 1.92 15.69 16.80
N LEU A 14 3.12 16.00 16.31
CA LEU A 14 4.33 15.90 17.11
C LEU A 14 4.76 17.32 17.49
N PRO A 15 4.58 17.76 18.75
CA PRO A 15 5.15 19.02 19.21
C PRO A 15 6.66 18.91 19.11
N LEU A 16 7.26 19.75 18.27
CA LEU A 16 8.69 19.88 18.13
C LEU A 16 9.07 21.33 18.37
N GLU A 17 9.83 21.56 19.43
CA GLU A 17 10.45 22.86 19.66
C GLU A 17 11.56 23.10 18.62
N PRO A 18 11.95 24.37 18.38
CA PRO A 18 13.02 24.70 17.45
C PRO A 18 14.30 23.90 17.76
N GLY A 19 14.81 23.17 16.76
CA GLY A 19 16.02 22.35 16.88
C GLY A 19 15.80 20.91 17.38
N GLU A 20 14.65 20.57 17.96
CA GLU A 20 14.38 19.19 18.41
C GLU A 20 14.35 18.20 17.25
N MET A 21 13.92 18.63 16.07
CA MET A 21 13.93 17.79 14.88
C MET A 21 15.35 17.39 14.47
N ALA A 22 16.31 18.32 14.56
CA ALA A 22 17.71 18.03 14.25
C ALA A 22 18.30 17.02 15.25
N VAL A 23 17.98 17.19 16.54
CA VAL A 23 18.36 16.24 17.59
C VAL A 23 17.73 14.86 17.34
N LEU A 24 16.46 14.81 16.92
CA LEU A 24 15.78 13.56 16.61
C LEU A 24 16.40 12.87 15.39
N HIS A 25 16.71 13.62 14.34
CA HIS A 25 17.40 13.11 13.15
C HIS A 25 18.77 12.56 13.48
N GLU A 26 19.53 13.23 14.33
CA GLU A 26 20.84 12.73 14.76
C GLU A 26 20.70 11.44 15.56
N LYS A 27 19.75 11.38 16.51
CA LYS A 27 19.44 10.14 17.25
C LYS A 27 19.09 8.99 16.30
N ILE A 28 18.30 9.25 15.25
CA ILE A 28 17.91 8.22 14.27
C ILE A 28 19.11 7.81 13.41
N ARG A 29 19.99 8.74 13.03
CA ARG A 29 21.24 8.43 12.30
C ARG A 29 22.16 7.57 13.16
N THR A 30 22.43 7.96 14.41
CA THR A 30 23.25 7.18 15.35
C THR A 30 22.67 5.78 15.53
N LEU A 31 21.35 5.67 15.71
CA LEU A 31 20.67 4.39 15.88
C LEU A 31 20.72 3.54 14.60
N SER A 32 20.57 4.16 13.43
CA SER A 32 20.67 3.48 12.13
C SER A 32 22.07 2.94 11.86
N SER A 33 23.12 3.60 12.35
CA SER A 33 24.51 3.13 12.25
C SER A 33 24.89 2.09 13.31
N SER A 34 24.04 1.87 14.31
CA SER A 34 24.28 0.90 15.37
C SER A 34 23.89 -0.54 14.95
N LYS A 35 24.21 -1.52 15.80
CA LYS A 35 23.74 -2.92 15.65
C LYS A 35 22.21 -3.03 15.60
N ALA A 36 21.48 -2.05 16.10
CA ALA A 36 20.01 -2.03 16.08
C ALA A 36 19.43 -1.50 14.75
N GLY A 37 20.24 -0.85 13.91
CA GLY A 37 19.81 -0.22 12.65
C GLY A 37 18.99 -1.13 11.73
N PRO A 38 19.41 -2.39 11.48
CA PRO A 38 18.66 -3.32 10.64
C PRO A 38 17.24 -3.65 11.13
N PHE A 39 16.94 -3.43 12.42
CA PHE A 39 15.65 -3.73 13.03
C PHE A 39 14.71 -2.52 13.10
N LEU A 40 15.19 -1.32 12.77
CA LEU A 40 14.39 -0.09 12.90
C LEU A 40 13.14 -0.13 12.02
N PHE A 41 13.31 -0.55 10.78
CA PHE A 41 12.20 -0.64 9.83
C PHE A 41 11.18 -1.70 10.26
N ASP A 42 11.64 -2.86 10.71
CA ASP A 42 10.77 -3.93 11.20
C ASP A 42 10.02 -3.52 12.48
N SER A 43 10.68 -2.78 13.38
CA SER A 43 10.07 -2.21 14.59
C SER A 43 9.01 -1.15 14.25
N PHE A 44 9.31 -0.25 13.30
CA PHE A 44 8.34 0.70 12.76
C PHE A 44 7.11 0.00 12.19
N LYS A 45 7.31 -0.99 11.32
CA LYS A 45 6.22 -1.72 10.66
C LYS A 45 5.29 -2.36 11.69
N ARG A 46 5.88 -3.08 12.66
CA ARG A 46 5.13 -3.72 13.75
C ARG A 46 4.33 -2.70 14.56
N GLU A 47 4.92 -1.55 14.86
CA GLU A 47 4.25 -0.53 15.66
C GLU A 47 3.07 0.11 14.92
N VAL A 48 3.23 0.36 13.62
CA VAL A 48 2.13 0.84 12.76
C VAL A 48 0.99 -0.17 12.68
N GLU A 49 1.29 -1.48 12.54
CA GLU A 49 0.29 -2.55 12.56
C GLU A 49 -0.49 -2.58 13.88
N VAL A 50 0.19 -2.39 15.03
CA VAL A 50 -0.48 -2.30 16.34
C VAL A 50 -1.41 -1.09 16.41
N CYS A 51 -0.96 0.08 15.94
CA CYS A 51 -1.79 1.29 15.92
C CYS A 51 -3.02 1.13 15.04
N PHE A 52 -2.87 0.50 13.87
CA PHE A 52 -3.99 0.21 12.97
C PHE A 52 -4.94 -0.87 13.50
N ALA A 53 -4.43 -1.89 14.19
CA ALA A 53 -5.29 -2.86 14.85
C ALA A 53 -6.18 -2.19 15.91
N ALA A 54 -5.61 -1.28 16.72
CA ALA A 54 -6.39 -0.51 17.69
C ALA A 54 -7.40 0.44 17.02
N MET A 55 -7.04 1.04 15.88
CA MET A 55 -7.97 1.85 15.08
C MET A 55 -9.12 1.00 14.51
N LEU A 56 -8.84 -0.19 13.97
CA LEU A 56 -9.87 -1.10 13.48
C LEU A 56 -10.89 -1.42 14.56
N GLN A 57 -10.44 -1.74 15.78
CA GLN A 57 -11.37 -2.03 16.89
C GLN A 57 -12.34 -0.86 17.13
N ARG A 58 -11.83 0.38 17.17
CA ARG A 58 -12.68 1.56 17.31
C ARG A 58 -13.64 1.74 16.13
N LEU A 59 -13.17 1.50 14.90
CA LEU A 59 -14.01 1.60 13.70
C LEU A 59 -15.11 0.53 13.65
N GLN A 60 -14.86 -0.65 14.23
CA GLN A 60 -15.88 -1.71 14.33
C GLN A 60 -16.99 -1.38 15.33
N GLU A 61 -16.74 -0.47 16.27
CA GLU A 61 -17.74 0.03 17.22
C GLU A 61 -18.58 1.20 16.63
N VAL A 62 -18.17 1.76 15.50
CA VAL A 62 -18.89 2.87 14.84
C VAL A 62 -20.18 2.34 14.19
N PRO A 63 -21.33 3.01 14.38
CA PRO A 63 -22.57 2.68 13.69
C PRO A 63 -22.36 2.62 12.17
N ARG A 64 -22.96 1.62 11.51
CA ARG A 64 -22.69 1.29 10.10
C ARG A 64 -22.94 2.47 9.16
N GLU A 65 -23.97 3.26 9.43
CA GLU A 65 -24.36 4.48 8.70
C GLU A 65 -23.33 5.61 8.80
N ASN A 66 -22.53 5.65 9.86
CA ASN A 66 -21.51 6.67 10.10
C ASN A 66 -20.10 6.21 9.69
N LEU A 67 -19.92 4.91 9.43
CA LEU A 67 -18.61 4.29 9.23
C LEU A 67 -17.82 4.96 8.10
N LEU A 68 -18.45 5.26 6.96
CA LEU A 68 -17.76 5.91 5.84
C LEU A 68 -17.26 7.32 6.18
N HIS A 69 -18.06 8.10 6.91
CA HIS A 69 -17.67 9.46 7.30
C HIS A 69 -16.53 9.44 8.32
N VAL A 70 -16.62 8.59 9.35
CA VAL A 70 -15.57 8.45 10.37
C VAL A 70 -14.28 7.91 9.75
N LEU A 71 -14.37 6.89 8.89
CA LEU A 71 -13.20 6.35 8.18
C LEU A 71 -12.57 7.39 7.24
N SER A 72 -13.37 8.22 6.57
CA SER A 72 -12.87 9.34 5.74
C SER A 72 -12.04 10.30 6.58
N SER A 73 -12.58 10.73 7.74
CA SER A 73 -11.90 11.65 8.65
C SER A 73 -10.60 11.05 9.22
N GLU A 74 -10.63 9.78 9.64
CA GLU A 74 -9.42 9.07 10.12
C GLU A 74 -8.37 8.97 9.00
N TRP A 75 -8.77 8.63 7.78
CA TRP A 75 -7.87 8.57 6.64
C TRP A 75 -7.23 9.93 6.34
N GLU A 76 -8.02 11.00 6.30
CA GLU A 76 -7.53 12.35 6.05
C GLU A 76 -6.50 12.77 7.10
N ASN A 77 -6.76 12.51 8.37
CA ASN A 77 -5.83 12.79 9.46
C ASN A 77 -4.52 11.97 9.33
N LEU A 78 -4.65 10.67 9.06
CA LEU A 78 -3.50 9.80 8.85
C LEU A 78 -2.64 10.25 7.67
N PHE A 79 -3.27 10.55 6.53
CA PHE A 79 -2.58 10.88 5.30
C PHE A 79 -1.98 12.29 5.32
N ARG A 80 -2.66 13.25 5.96
CA ARG A 80 -2.22 14.65 6.05
C ARG A 80 -1.17 14.87 7.13
N HIS A 81 -1.28 14.20 8.27
CA HIS A 81 -0.47 14.51 9.45
C HIS A 81 0.47 13.37 9.85
N VAL A 82 -0.05 12.16 10.06
CA VAL A 82 0.75 11.05 10.61
C VAL A 82 1.79 10.56 9.61
N LEU A 83 1.36 10.22 8.40
CA LEU A 83 2.25 9.66 7.39
C LEU A 83 3.39 10.61 7.00
N PRO A 84 3.16 11.91 6.69
CA PRO A 84 4.25 12.83 6.40
C PRO A 84 5.21 13.03 7.56
N THR A 85 4.69 13.06 8.80
CA THR A 85 5.53 13.16 10.00
C THR A 85 6.41 11.92 10.17
N LEU A 86 5.86 10.72 9.91
CA LEU A 86 6.64 9.49 9.94
C LEU A 86 7.74 9.47 8.86
N ASP A 87 7.42 9.89 7.63
CA ASP A 87 8.43 10.02 6.57
C ASP A 87 9.54 10.99 6.97
N MET A 88 9.17 12.13 7.58
CA MET A 88 10.11 13.15 8.02
C MET A 88 11.04 12.63 9.13
N ILE A 89 10.49 11.92 10.12
CA ILE A 89 11.26 11.34 11.23
C ILE A 89 12.17 10.23 10.71
N LEU A 90 11.65 9.34 9.87
CA LEU A 90 12.33 8.11 9.45
C LEU A 90 13.06 8.23 8.11
N TYR A 91 13.38 9.45 7.65
CA TYR A 91 13.91 9.68 6.30
C TYR A 91 15.21 8.93 5.95
N VAL A 92 16.06 8.62 6.95
CA VAL A 92 17.29 7.83 6.76
C VAL A 92 17.08 6.32 6.91
N VAL A 93 15.93 5.88 7.40
CA VAL A 93 15.65 4.46 7.67
C VAL A 93 15.25 3.78 6.37
N LYS A 94 16.06 2.82 5.93
CA LYS A 94 15.81 2.02 4.72
C LYS A 94 15.24 0.65 5.09
N GLY A 95 14.12 0.28 4.50
CA GLY A 95 13.56 -1.07 4.62
C GLY A 95 14.31 -2.11 3.77
N LYS A 96 14.10 -3.39 4.07
CA LYS A 96 14.56 -4.50 3.22
C LYS A 96 13.79 -4.45 1.89
N GLY A 97 14.51 -4.53 0.76
CA GLY A 97 13.93 -4.57 -0.58
C GLY A 97 13.13 -3.32 -0.95
N SER A 98 13.80 -2.19 -1.23
CA SER A 98 13.25 -0.93 -1.79
C SER A 98 11.93 -0.39 -1.19
N THR A 99 11.47 -0.89 -0.04
CA THR A 99 10.16 -0.58 0.54
C THR A 99 10.31 0.66 1.42
N SER A 100 9.57 1.72 1.09
CA SER A 100 9.61 2.98 1.83
C SER A 100 8.71 2.94 3.08
N VAL A 101 8.93 3.89 3.99
CA VAL A 101 8.09 4.14 5.18
C VAL A 101 6.63 4.31 4.76
N ARG A 102 6.37 5.18 3.76
CA ARG A 102 5.05 5.36 3.15
C ARG A 102 4.45 4.07 2.61
N GLN A 103 5.20 3.30 1.85
CA GLN A 103 4.68 2.07 1.26
C GLN A 103 4.31 1.06 2.35
N ALA A 104 5.16 0.86 3.36
CA ALA A 104 4.85 0.00 4.49
C ALA A 104 3.64 0.47 5.30
N PHE A 105 3.51 1.78 5.54
CA PHE A 105 2.35 2.36 6.21
C PHE A 105 1.05 2.10 5.44
N LEU A 106 1.04 2.38 4.13
CA LEU A 106 -0.15 2.21 3.29
C LEU A 106 -0.54 0.72 3.15
N VAL A 107 0.43 -0.17 3.00
CA VAL A 107 0.18 -1.63 3.02
C VAL A 107 -0.43 -2.06 4.36
N ALA A 108 0.15 -1.61 5.48
CA ALA A 108 -0.36 -1.97 6.80
C ALA A 108 -1.79 -1.45 7.03
N PHE A 109 -2.10 -0.23 6.60
CA PHE A 109 -3.45 0.33 6.68
C PHE A 109 -4.44 -0.47 5.83
N ARG A 110 -4.08 -0.77 4.57
CA ARG A 110 -4.88 -1.59 3.67
C ARG A 110 -5.20 -2.95 4.29
N ASP A 111 -4.16 -3.68 4.72
CA ASP A 111 -4.27 -5.08 5.12
C ASP A 111 -4.84 -5.26 6.53
N THR A 112 -4.68 -4.25 7.40
CA THR A 112 -5.14 -4.32 8.78
C THR A 112 -6.50 -3.69 8.97
N VAL A 113 -6.82 -2.60 8.26
CA VAL A 113 -8.06 -1.85 8.46
C VAL A 113 -9.02 -2.08 7.30
N VAL A 114 -8.67 -1.61 6.10
CA VAL A 114 -9.62 -1.51 4.97
C VAL A 114 -10.13 -2.87 4.52
N THR A 115 -9.27 -3.89 4.44
CA THR A 115 -9.69 -5.24 4.02
C THR A 115 -10.60 -5.94 5.01
N LYS A 116 -10.48 -5.59 6.31
CA LYS A 116 -11.21 -6.22 7.42
C LYS A 116 -12.54 -5.53 7.72
N LEU A 117 -12.75 -4.32 7.19
CA LEU A 117 -14.05 -3.65 7.22
C LEU A 117 -14.94 -4.15 6.08
N ASP A 118 -16.23 -4.21 6.35
CA ASP A 118 -17.26 -4.54 5.38
C ASP A 118 -17.77 -3.26 4.70
N LEU A 119 -17.01 -2.80 3.70
CA LEU A 119 -17.25 -1.52 3.02
C LEU A 119 -18.01 -1.66 1.69
N GLU A 120 -18.02 -2.85 1.08
CA GLU A 120 -18.53 -3.01 -0.29
C GLU A 120 -19.99 -2.59 -0.43
N ASP A 121 -20.84 -3.01 0.51
CA ASP A 121 -22.26 -2.67 0.51
C ASP A 121 -22.52 -1.18 0.77
N LEU A 122 -21.66 -0.55 1.58
CA LEU A 122 -21.76 0.88 1.91
C LEU A 122 -21.40 1.76 0.71
N LEU A 123 -20.60 1.24 -0.22
CA LEU A 123 -20.14 1.94 -1.41
C LEU A 123 -21.07 1.73 -2.62
N ASN A 124 -22.10 0.89 -2.51
CA ASN A 124 -23.04 0.66 -3.61
C ASN A 124 -23.89 1.91 -3.87
N ALA A 125 -23.99 2.34 -5.12
CA ALA A 125 -24.74 3.53 -5.54
C ALA A 125 -26.23 3.47 -5.18
N ASP A 126 -26.81 2.26 -5.15
CA ASP A 126 -28.22 2.03 -4.79
C ASP A 126 -28.49 2.20 -3.28
N ALA A 127 -27.43 2.28 -2.45
CA ALA A 127 -27.55 2.39 -0.99
C ALA A 127 -27.89 3.82 -0.51
N GLY A 128 -28.05 4.78 -1.42
CA GLY A 128 -28.45 6.16 -1.08
C GLY A 128 -27.41 6.99 -0.30
N ASN A 129 -26.22 6.42 -0.02
CA ASN A 129 -25.16 7.07 0.75
C ASN A 129 -24.21 7.87 -0.16
N LEU A 130 -24.03 9.15 0.13
CA LEU A 130 -23.01 9.97 -0.51
C LEU A 130 -21.62 9.54 -0.01
N VAL A 131 -20.82 8.92 -0.88
CA VAL A 131 -19.45 8.50 -0.54
C VAL A 131 -18.57 9.73 -0.31
N PRO A 132 -17.95 9.90 0.88
CA PRO A 132 -17.06 11.02 1.15
C PRO A 132 -15.83 11.04 0.22
N ASP A 133 -15.36 12.23 -0.15
CA ASP A 133 -14.20 12.36 -1.04
C ASP A 133 -12.92 11.74 -0.45
N GLY A 134 -12.75 11.78 0.88
CA GLY A 134 -11.64 11.12 1.54
C GLY A 134 -11.64 9.61 1.35
N ILE A 135 -12.80 8.94 1.24
CA ILE A 135 -12.89 7.51 0.91
C ILE A 135 -12.45 7.25 -0.54
N ARG A 136 -12.87 8.10 -1.49
CA ARG A 136 -12.43 8.01 -2.89
C ARG A 136 -10.92 8.18 -2.99
N HIS A 137 -10.38 9.20 -2.32
CA HIS A 137 -8.95 9.45 -2.24
C HIS A 137 -8.21 8.25 -1.61
N MET A 138 -8.71 7.72 -0.49
CA MET A 138 -8.14 6.56 0.20
C MET A 138 -8.02 5.35 -0.72
N LEU A 139 -9.11 4.90 -1.33
CA LEU A 139 -9.12 3.70 -2.15
C LEU A 139 -8.21 3.85 -3.38
N LEU A 140 -8.17 5.03 -4.00
CA LEU A 140 -7.28 5.32 -5.12
C LEU A 140 -5.81 5.21 -4.73
N ILE A 141 -5.44 5.77 -3.57
CA ILE A 141 -4.07 5.68 -3.06
C ILE A 141 -3.71 4.23 -2.75
N LEU A 142 -4.58 3.49 -2.05
CA LEU A 142 -4.31 2.12 -1.63
C LEU A 142 -4.24 1.12 -2.79
N TYR A 143 -5.05 1.29 -3.85
CA TYR A 143 -5.00 0.44 -5.04
C TYR A 143 -3.67 0.58 -5.82
N ASN A 144 -3.07 1.78 -5.77
CA ASN A 144 -1.80 2.10 -6.41
C ASN A 144 -0.56 1.69 -5.59
N VAL A 145 -0.74 1.21 -4.37
CA VAL A 145 0.34 0.63 -3.59
C VAL A 145 0.81 -0.65 -4.27
N SER A 146 2.14 -0.89 -4.22
CA SER A 146 2.77 -2.08 -4.79
C SER A 146 2.06 -3.36 -4.36
N ASP A 147 1.94 -4.29 -5.30
CA ASP A 147 1.41 -5.62 -5.03
C ASP A 147 2.20 -6.67 -5.84
N SER A 148 1.95 -7.94 -5.59
CA SER A 148 2.45 -9.00 -6.48
C SER A 148 1.81 -8.91 -7.87
N TYR A 149 2.48 -9.49 -8.86
CA TYR A 149 1.84 -9.87 -10.12
C TYR A 149 1.82 -11.40 -10.20
N PRO A 150 0.66 -12.04 -10.40
CA PRO A 150 -0.68 -11.44 -10.52
C PRO A 150 -1.15 -10.73 -9.23
N PRO A 151 -2.11 -9.79 -9.32
CA PRO A 151 -2.65 -9.09 -8.15
C PRO A 151 -3.19 -10.04 -7.10
N THR A 152 -3.02 -9.68 -5.83
CA THR A 152 -3.58 -10.42 -4.70
C THR A 152 -5.10 -10.30 -4.65
N LYS A 153 -5.76 -11.24 -3.96
CA LYS A 153 -7.20 -11.13 -3.64
C LYS A 153 -7.53 -9.81 -2.96
N THR A 154 -6.64 -9.31 -2.11
CA THR A 154 -6.77 -7.99 -1.46
C THR A 154 -6.86 -6.86 -2.48
N LYS A 155 -5.98 -6.84 -3.49
CA LYS A 155 -6.00 -5.81 -4.52
C LYS A 155 -7.22 -5.91 -5.43
N LEU A 156 -7.68 -7.12 -5.74
CA LEU A 156 -8.92 -7.32 -6.50
C LEU A 156 -10.16 -6.88 -5.69
N LYS A 157 -10.17 -7.07 -4.35
CA LYS A 157 -11.21 -6.51 -3.48
C LYS A 157 -11.24 -4.97 -3.55
N LEU A 158 -10.07 -4.32 -3.49
CA LEU A 158 -9.97 -2.87 -3.68
C LEU A 158 -10.48 -2.42 -5.07
N GLU A 159 -10.17 -3.19 -6.11
CA GLU A 159 -10.62 -2.93 -7.48
C GLU A 159 -12.14 -2.88 -7.57
N GLY A 160 -12.82 -3.89 -7.01
CA GLY A 160 -14.28 -3.94 -6.97
C GLY A 160 -14.88 -2.77 -6.17
N MET A 161 -14.26 -2.36 -5.07
CA MET A 161 -14.71 -1.18 -4.31
C MET A 161 -14.55 0.11 -5.13
N LEU A 162 -13.42 0.29 -5.82
CA LEU A 162 -13.20 1.45 -6.70
C LEU A 162 -14.19 1.51 -7.86
N ALA A 163 -14.49 0.36 -8.46
CA ALA A 163 -15.44 0.25 -9.57
C ALA A 163 -16.85 0.75 -9.25
N ARG A 164 -17.24 0.74 -7.97
CA ARG A 164 -18.54 1.27 -7.49
C ARG A 164 -18.55 2.78 -7.35
N ILE A 165 -17.39 3.39 -7.10
CA ILE A 165 -17.29 4.84 -6.75
C ILE A 165 -16.63 5.70 -7.82
N LEU A 166 -16.06 5.08 -8.85
CA LEU A 166 -15.43 5.73 -9.99
C LEU A 166 -16.04 5.23 -11.28
N ASN A 167 -16.41 6.17 -12.15
CA ASN A 167 -16.93 5.88 -13.48
C ASN A 167 -16.38 6.92 -14.47
N PRO A 168 -15.64 6.51 -15.51
CA PRO A 168 -15.16 5.14 -15.78
C PRO A 168 -13.96 4.75 -14.90
N PHE A 169 -13.75 3.45 -14.69
CA PHE A 169 -12.58 2.91 -13.97
C PHE A 169 -11.96 1.72 -14.72
N LEU A 170 -10.64 1.71 -14.91
CA LEU A 170 -9.93 0.62 -15.57
C LEU A 170 -9.05 -0.12 -14.55
N GLY A 171 -9.37 -1.39 -14.33
CA GLY A 171 -8.66 -2.29 -13.41
C GLY A 171 -7.98 -3.46 -14.12
N PHE A 172 -7.45 -4.39 -13.33
CA PHE A 172 -6.85 -5.63 -13.82
C PHE A 172 -7.89 -6.55 -14.49
N GLN A 173 -9.13 -6.59 -13.99
CA GLN A 173 -10.19 -7.44 -14.54
C GLN A 173 -10.88 -6.83 -15.76
N GLY A 174 -10.76 -5.52 -16.00
CA GLY A 174 -11.41 -4.86 -17.13
C GLY A 174 -11.77 -3.40 -16.91
N LEU A 175 -12.57 -2.88 -17.84
CA LEU A 175 -13.20 -1.55 -17.76
C LEU A 175 -14.53 -1.67 -17.02
N TYR A 176 -14.72 -0.81 -16.02
CA TYR A 176 -15.90 -0.70 -15.18
C TYR A 176 -16.62 0.62 -15.42
N GLU A 177 -17.95 0.57 -15.38
CA GLU A 177 -18.84 1.73 -15.58
C GLU A 177 -19.80 1.89 -14.38
N GLY A 178 -19.22 2.02 -13.16
CA GLY A 178 -20.00 2.21 -11.93
C GLY A 178 -20.63 0.95 -11.34
N LYS A 179 -20.24 -0.24 -11.83
CA LYS A 179 -20.71 -1.55 -11.35
C LYS A 179 -19.54 -2.37 -10.80
N PRO A 180 -19.79 -3.33 -9.89
CA PRO A 180 -18.74 -4.18 -9.34
C PRO A 180 -18.13 -5.16 -10.34
N GLU A 181 -18.80 -5.40 -11.47
CA GLU A 181 -18.31 -6.24 -12.56
C GLU A 181 -17.88 -5.40 -13.76
N PRO A 182 -16.80 -5.79 -14.46
CA PRO A 182 -16.32 -5.04 -15.61
C PRO A 182 -17.28 -5.19 -16.80
N THR A 183 -17.69 -4.07 -17.40
CA THR A 183 -18.43 -4.03 -18.66
C THR A 183 -17.61 -4.66 -19.78
N VAL A 184 -16.30 -4.37 -19.82
CA VAL A 184 -15.37 -4.96 -20.80
C VAL A 184 -14.28 -5.70 -20.07
N LYS A 185 -14.24 -7.04 -20.21
CA LYS A 185 -13.26 -7.90 -19.54
C LYS A 185 -11.85 -7.73 -20.14
N SER A 186 -10.86 -7.68 -19.28
CA SER A 186 -9.44 -7.69 -19.65
C SER A 186 -8.96 -9.11 -19.95
N ALA A 187 -8.00 -9.23 -20.87
CA ALA A 187 -7.28 -10.49 -21.12
C ALA A 187 -6.15 -10.73 -20.09
N GLU A 188 -5.78 -9.74 -19.28
CA GLU A 188 -4.69 -9.83 -18.31
C GLU A 188 -4.83 -11.00 -17.31
N PRO A 189 -6.02 -11.30 -16.74
CA PRO A 189 -6.21 -12.47 -15.87
C PRO A 189 -5.87 -13.80 -16.57
N GLU A 190 -6.23 -13.95 -17.84
CA GLU A 190 -5.91 -15.15 -18.62
C GLU A 190 -4.41 -15.23 -18.95
N ILE A 191 -3.81 -14.10 -19.32
CA ILE A 191 -2.37 -14.04 -19.60
C ILE A 191 -1.57 -14.36 -18.33
N ALA A 192 -2.01 -13.83 -17.19
CA ALA A 192 -1.44 -14.09 -15.87
C ALA A 192 -1.55 -15.57 -15.48
N SER A 193 -2.67 -16.24 -15.76
CA SER A 193 -2.86 -17.66 -15.42
C SER A 193 -2.02 -18.58 -16.30
N ARG A 194 -1.89 -18.28 -17.60
CA ARG A 194 -1.06 -19.03 -18.56
C ARG A 194 0.44 -18.92 -18.30
N ARG A 195 0.89 -17.87 -17.60
CA ARG A 195 2.30 -17.63 -17.25
C ARG A 195 2.78 -18.32 -15.97
N LYS A 196 1.95 -19.13 -15.32
CA LYS A 196 2.44 -20.05 -14.29
C LYS A 196 3.36 -21.07 -14.98
N SER A 197 4.68 -20.86 -14.88
CA SER A 197 5.69 -21.82 -15.36
C SER A 197 5.48 -23.19 -14.75
N ALA A 198 6.01 -24.23 -15.42
CA ALA A 198 5.99 -25.63 -15.00
C ALA A 198 6.47 -25.88 -13.56
N ASP A 199 7.23 -24.96 -12.96
CA ASP A 199 7.76 -25.05 -11.60
C ASP A 199 6.96 -24.29 -10.52
N GLY A 200 5.78 -23.75 -10.85
CA GLY A 200 4.87 -23.14 -9.85
C GLY A 200 5.35 -21.81 -9.23
N VAL A 201 6.51 -21.28 -9.64
CA VAL A 201 7.03 -19.99 -9.16
C VAL A 201 6.46 -18.83 -10.01
N PRO A 202 5.79 -17.83 -9.40
CA PRO A 202 5.35 -16.64 -10.12
C PRO A 202 6.56 -15.84 -10.64
N LEU A 203 6.66 -15.65 -11.95
CA LEU A 203 7.64 -14.75 -12.55
C LEU A 203 7.27 -13.29 -12.18
N PRO A 204 8.14 -12.53 -11.50
CA PRO A 204 7.81 -11.17 -11.10
C PRO A 204 7.78 -10.26 -12.34
N ARG A 205 6.58 -9.82 -12.74
CA ARG A 205 6.45 -8.52 -13.42
C ARG A 205 6.16 -7.47 -12.36
N LYS A 206 7.03 -6.47 -12.24
CA LYS A 206 6.61 -5.18 -11.67
C LYS A 206 5.62 -4.58 -12.67
N LEU A 207 4.39 -4.28 -12.25
CA LEU A 207 3.40 -3.60 -13.11
C LEU A 207 4.06 -2.33 -13.67
N SER A 208 4.37 -2.36 -14.96
CA SER A 208 4.83 -1.19 -15.70
C SER A 208 3.60 -0.29 -15.84
N ARG A 209 3.62 0.87 -15.18
CA ARG A 209 2.56 1.87 -15.37
C ARG A 209 2.52 2.25 -16.86
N PRO A 210 1.34 2.36 -17.47
CA PRO A 210 1.25 3.05 -18.76
C PRO A 210 1.71 4.48 -18.52
N MET A 211 2.69 4.95 -19.28
CA MET A 211 3.34 6.29 -19.18
C MET A 211 4.41 6.50 -18.10
N SER A 212 5.00 5.45 -17.52
CA SER A 212 6.30 5.59 -16.85
C SER A 212 7.41 5.28 -17.86
N THR A 213 8.14 6.30 -18.32
CA THR A 213 9.43 6.13 -19.02
C THR A 213 10.45 5.57 -18.02
N GLN A 214 10.29 4.31 -17.60
CA GLN A 214 11.37 3.60 -16.95
C GLN A 214 12.36 3.17 -18.04
N PRO A 215 13.68 3.38 -17.82
CA PRO A 215 14.68 2.87 -18.74
C PRO A 215 14.48 1.35 -18.84
N ARG A 216 14.38 0.83 -20.07
CA ARG A 216 14.45 -0.61 -20.33
C ARG A 216 15.59 -1.17 -19.48
N GLN A 217 15.29 -2.10 -18.58
CA GLN A 217 16.33 -2.77 -17.82
C GLN A 217 17.28 -3.41 -18.84
N ILE A 218 18.48 -2.88 -18.92
CA ILE A 218 19.60 -3.53 -19.59
C ILE A 218 19.80 -4.82 -18.79
N GLU A 219 19.55 -5.96 -19.42
CA GLU A 219 19.84 -7.28 -18.85
C GLU A 219 21.26 -7.22 -18.28
N THR A 220 21.41 -7.55 -17.00
CA THR A 220 22.74 -7.50 -16.39
C THR A 220 23.65 -8.50 -17.11
N LEU A 221 24.96 -8.23 -17.22
CA LEU A 221 25.91 -9.15 -17.86
C LEU A 221 25.80 -10.59 -17.31
N HIS A 222 25.43 -10.73 -16.04
CA HIS A 222 25.18 -12.00 -15.39
C HIS A 222 23.94 -12.74 -15.96
N GLU A 223 22.85 -12.03 -16.24
CA GLU A 223 21.65 -12.62 -16.86
C GLU A 223 21.92 -13.01 -18.32
N LEU A 224 22.66 -12.19 -19.06
CA LEU A 224 23.09 -12.53 -20.42
C LEU A 224 23.96 -13.79 -20.44
N PHE A 225 24.90 -13.90 -19.49
CA PHE A 225 25.77 -15.06 -19.35
C PHE A 225 24.99 -16.34 -18.99
N LEU A 226 24.08 -16.28 -18.03
CA LEU A 226 23.23 -17.43 -17.66
C LEU A 226 22.27 -17.85 -18.77
N THR A 227 21.86 -16.91 -19.63
CA THR A 227 21.01 -17.19 -20.78
C THR A 227 21.81 -17.80 -21.93
N ALA A 228 23.06 -17.39 -22.10
CA ALA A 228 23.98 -17.99 -23.07
C ALA A 228 24.33 -19.44 -22.70
N LEU A 229 24.60 -19.73 -21.43
CA LEU A 229 24.85 -21.09 -20.95
C LEU A 229 23.64 -22.01 -21.14
N ARG A 230 22.42 -21.51 -20.94
CA ARG A 230 21.20 -22.30 -21.17
C ARG A 230 20.95 -22.67 -22.65
N LYS A 231 21.61 -22.00 -23.59
CA LYS A 231 21.45 -22.27 -25.03
C LYS A 231 22.50 -23.21 -25.62
N GLN A 232 23.51 -23.61 -24.84
CA GLN A 232 24.47 -24.64 -25.24
C GLN A 232 24.46 -25.78 -24.22
N PRO A 233 23.74 -26.88 -24.50
CA PRO A 233 23.62 -28.00 -23.56
C PRO A 233 24.87 -28.89 -23.45
N ASP A 234 25.94 -28.60 -24.21
CA ASP A 234 27.17 -29.39 -24.21
C ASP A 234 28.36 -28.62 -23.62
N PHE A 235 28.21 -28.20 -22.36
CA PHE A 235 29.30 -27.95 -21.41
C PHE A 235 28.90 -28.43 -20.02
#